data_AF-A0A7J3JA04-F1
#
_entry.id   AF-A0A7J3JA04-F1
#
_cell.length_a   1.000
_cell.length_b   1.000
_cell.length_c   1.000
_cell.angle_alpha   90.00
_cell.angle_beta   90.00
_cell.angle_gamma   90.00
#
_symmetry.space_group_name_H-M   'P 1'
#
loop_
_entity.id
_entity.type
_entity.pdbx_description
1 polymer ?
#
loop_
_entity_poly.entity_id
_entity_poly.type
_entity_poly.pdbx_seq_one_letter_code
_entity_poly.pdbx_strand_id
1 'polypeptide(L)' 'MVNLIEDWDVLEEYAGEKLGFYQILAIDGSFEIRVMTGRIGFKREFKDGNDPLLNRILDFCKKHRFIQVSDHLRDEDFFK' A
#
# COMPACT_ATOMS: atom_id res chain seq x y z
N MET A 1 12.35 -7.99 -7.71
CA MET A 1 11.39 -7.70 -8.80
C MET A 1 10.00 -7.89 -8.24
N VAL A 2 9.35 -6.77 -7.93
CA VAL A 2 7.99 -6.71 -7.43
C VAL A 2 7.04 -6.55 -8.61
N ASN A 3 5.98 -7.33 -8.65
CA ASN A 3 4.92 -7.19 -9.64
C ASN A 3 3.87 -6.22 -9.09
N LEU A 4 3.72 -5.07 -9.75
CA LEU A 4 2.68 -4.11 -9.40
C LEU A 4 1.35 -4.56 -9.98
N ILE A 5 0.34 -4.67 -9.13
CA ILE A 5 -1.03 -5.01 -9.52
C ILE A 5 -1.96 -3.85 -9.22
N GLU A 6 -2.97 -3.69 -10.07
CA GLU A 6 -3.95 -2.59 -9.98
C GLU A 6 -5.18 -2.96 -9.14
N ASP A 7 -5.44 -4.26 -9.00
CA ASP A 7 -6.56 -4.78 -8.23
C ASP A 7 -6.14 -5.07 -6.79
N TRP A 8 -6.76 -4.36 -5.85
CA TRP A 8 -6.52 -4.54 -4.43
C TRP A 8 -6.98 -5.92 -3.94
N ASP A 9 -8.09 -6.44 -4.45
CA ASP A 9 -8.66 -7.70 -3.97
C ASP A 9 -7.68 -8.86 -4.22
N VAL A 10 -6.97 -8.81 -5.34
CA VAL A 10 -5.90 -9.76 -5.68
C VAL A 10 -4.71 -9.66 -4.72
N LEU A 11 -4.32 -8.45 -4.31
CA LEU A 11 -3.24 -8.29 -3.32
C LEU A 11 -3.66 -8.84 -1.96
N GLU A 12 -4.86 -8.49 -1.51
CA GLU A 12 -5.41 -8.87 -0.22
C GLU A 12 -5.47 -10.41 -0.09
N GLU A 13 -5.97 -11.09 -1.13
CA GLU A 13 -5.97 -12.56 -1.20
C GLU A 13 -4.55 -13.13 -1.19
N TYR A 14 -3.65 -12.56 -1.99
CA TYR A 14 -2.26 -13.02 -2.07
C TYR A 14 -1.50 -12.87 -0.75
N ALA A 15 -1.73 -11.78 -0.03
CA ALA A 15 -1.02 -11.48 1.20
C ALA A 15 -1.22 -12.61 2.22
N GLY A 16 -2.46 -13.05 2.46
CA GLY A 16 -2.75 -14.04 3.50
C GLY A 16 -2.10 -13.64 4.82
N GLU A 17 -1.28 -14.53 5.40
CA GLU A 17 -0.53 -14.25 6.65
C GLU A 17 0.85 -13.61 6.45
N LYS A 18 1.21 -13.21 5.22
CA LYS A 18 2.53 -12.62 4.95
C LYS A 18 2.68 -11.28 5.66
N LEU A 19 3.91 -10.96 6.02
CA LEU A 19 4.29 -9.61 6.40
C LEU A 19 4.38 -8.71 5.15
N GLY A 20 4.33 -7.40 5.38
CA GLY A 20 4.44 -6.42 4.32
C GLY A 20 4.82 -5.04 4.84
N PHE A 21 5.02 -4.12 3.91
CA PHE A 21 5.28 -2.72 4.17
C PHE A 21 4.19 -1.90 3.51
N TYR A 22 3.87 -0.76 4.10
CA TYR A 22 3.02 0.23 3.47
C TYR A 22 3.54 1.64 3.72
N GLN A 23 3.20 2.56 2.82
CA GLN A 23 3.55 3.97 2.91
C GLN A 23 2.35 4.78 2.45
N ILE A 24 2.00 5.82 3.21
CA ILE A 24 1.00 6.80 2.82
C ILE A 24 1.68 8.15 2.66
N LEU A 25 1.45 8.81 1.52
CA LEU A 25 1.98 10.12 1.21
C LEU A 25 0.81 11.07 0.97
N ALA A 26 0.88 12.28 1.52
CA ALA A 26 -0.05 13.36 1.21
C ALA A 26 0.67 14.35 0.27
N ILE A 27 0.16 14.53 -0.94
CA ILE A 27 0.78 15.32 -2.00
C ILE A 27 -0.27 16.27 -2.55
N ASP A 28 -0.13 17.58 -2.32
CA ASP A 28 -0.99 18.62 -2.91
C ASP A 28 -2.51 18.35 -2.80
N GLY A 29 -2.94 17.78 -1.68
CA GLY A 29 -4.35 17.46 -1.42
C GLY A 29 -4.82 16.09 -1.94
N SER A 30 -3.96 15.32 -2.60
CA SER A 30 -4.16 13.89 -2.86
C SER A 30 -3.40 13.03 -1.87
N PHE A 31 -3.79 11.76 -1.80
CA PHE A 31 -3.18 10.73 -0.98
C PHE A 31 -2.70 9.60 -1.87
N GLU A 32 -1.44 9.22 -1.76
CA GLU A 32 -0.91 8.04 -2.42
C GLU A 32 -0.66 6.95 -1.37
N ILE A 33 -1.20 5.75 -1.61
CA ILE A 33 -0.87 4.56 -0.84
C ILE A 33 0.01 3.64 -1.67
N ARG A 34 1.04 3.12 -1.02
CA ARG A 34 1.89 2.04 -1.54
C ARG A 34 1.85 0.89 -0.56
N VAL A 35 1.69 -0.31 -1.06
CA VAL A 35 1.69 -1.55 -0.27
C VAL A 35 2.55 -2.56 -0.97
N MET A 36 3.39 -3.28 -0.24
CA MET A 36 4.17 -4.40 -0.77
C MET A 36 4.12 -5.58 0.18
N THR A 37 3.98 -6.77 -0.38
CA THR A 37 4.08 -8.03 0.37
C THR A 37 4.62 -9.12 -0.53
N GLY A 38 5.62 -9.86 -0.05
CA GLY A 38 6.33 -10.85 -0.85
C GLY A 38 6.91 -10.27 -2.13
N ARG A 39 6.36 -10.67 -3.28
CA ARG A 39 6.77 -10.19 -4.62
C ARG A 39 5.69 -9.36 -5.32
N ILE A 40 4.67 -8.92 -4.60
CA ILE A 40 3.56 -8.15 -5.14
C ILE A 40 3.51 -6.78 -4.49
N GLY A 41 3.25 -5.77 -5.29
CA GLY A 41 3.03 -4.41 -4.85
C GLY A 41 1.73 -3.84 -5.38
N PHE A 42 1.21 -2.86 -4.68
CA PHE A 42 0.05 -2.07 -5.07
C PHE A 42 0.39 -0.60 -4.86
N LYS A 43 -0.02 0.22 -5.80
CA LYS A 43 0.15 1.67 -5.76
C LYS A 43 -1.12 2.32 -6.25
N ARG A 44 -1.66 3.28 -5.50
CA ARG A 44 -2.85 4.04 -5.94
C ARG A 44 -2.91 5.43 -5.32
N GLU A 45 -3.42 6.37 -6.11
CA GLU A 45 -3.73 7.73 -5.68
C GLU A 45 -5.23 7.88 -5.37
N PHE A 46 -5.54 8.70 -4.36
CA PHE A 46 -6.87 9.03 -3.90
C PHE A 46 -6.98 10.55 -3.73
N LYS A 47 -8.14 11.11 -4.05
CA LYS A 47 -8.41 12.55 -3.86
C LYS A 47 -8.98 12.89 -2.50
N ASP A 48 -9.47 11.89 -1.77
CA ASP A 48 -10.09 12.05 -0.46
C ASP A 48 -9.44 11.08 0.52
N GLY A 49 -9.05 11.58 1.68
CA GLY A 49 -8.50 10.77 2.77
C GLY A 49 -9.54 9.84 3.39
N ASN A 50 -10.83 10.06 3.11
CA ASN A 50 -11.93 9.21 3.56
C ASN A 50 -12.41 8.20 2.50
N ASP A 51 -11.67 8.04 1.40
CA ASP A 51 -12.03 7.07 0.37
C ASP A 51 -12.20 5.66 0.97
N PRO A 52 -13.32 4.96 0.71
CA PRO A 52 -13.59 3.66 1.30
C PRO A 52 -12.53 2.61 1.01
N LEU A 53 -11.93 2.62 -0.18
CA LEU A 53 -10.87 1.70 -0.55
C LEU A 53 -9.57 2.05 0.18
N LEU A 54 -9.20 3.33 0.27
CA LEU A 54 -8.04 3.76 1.05
C LEU A 54 -8.16 3.30 2.51
N ASN A 55 -9.32 3.53 3.14
CA ASN A 55 -9.57 3.11 4.51
C ASN A 55 -9.50 1.59 4.68
N ARG A 56 -10.07 0.83 3.72
CA ARG A 56 -9.96 -0.64 3.71
C ARG A 56 -8.50 -1.10 3.66
N ILE A 57 -7.68 -0.48 2.81
CA ILE A 57 -6.25 -0.80 2.68
C ILE A 57 -5.51 -0.52 3.98
N LEU A 58 -5.73 0.64 4.59
CA LEU A 58 -5.09 1.03 5.85
C LEU A 58 -5.48 0.09 7.00
N ASP A 59 -6.76 -0.27 7.08
CA ASP A 59 -7.25 -1.21 8.09
C ASP A 59 -6.66 -2.60 7.90
N PHE A 60 -6.57 -3.07 6.65
CA PHE A 60 -5.91 -4.33 6.32
C PHE A 60 -4.45 -4.33 6.79
N CYS A 61 -3.69 -3.29 6.43
CA CYS A 61 -2.27 -3.17 6.78
C CYS A 61 -2.06 -3.17 8.31
N LYS A 62 -2.90 -2.43 9.06
CA LYS A 62 -2.87 -2.41 10.52
C LYS A 62 -3.18 -3.79 11.13
N LYS A 63 -4.23 -4.46 10.67
CA LYS A 63 -4.63 -5.79 11.17
C LYS A 63 -3.55 -6.84 10.93
N HIS A 64 -2.88 -6.79 9.77
CA HIS A 64 -1.81 -7.72 9.40
C HIS A 64 -0.43 -7.29 9.91
N ARG A 65 -0.36 -6.20 10.71
CA ARG A 65 0.88 -5.67 11.29
C ARG A 65 1.93 -5.36 10.23
N PHE A 66 1.51 -4.87 9.07
CA PHE A 66 2.43 -4.37 8.07
C PHE A 66 3.19 -3.18 8.67
N ILE A 67 4.45 -3.04 8.28
CA ILE A 67 5.30 -1.97 8.78
C ILE A 67 5.02 -0.70 7.97
N GLN A 68 4.62 0.36 8.66
CA GLN A 68 4.49 1.67 8.03
C GLN A 68 5.87 2.29 7.82
N VAL A 69 6.20 2.60 6.57
CA VAL A 69 7.39 3.37 6.22
C VAL A 69 7.07 4.84 6.41
N SER A 70 7.78 5.51 7.32
CA SER A 70 7.57 6.93 7.64
C SER A 70 8.40 7.88 6.76
N ASP A 71 9.51 7.40 6.20
CA ASP A 71 10.33 8.18 5.27
C ASP A 71 9.61 8.34 3.93
N HIS A 72 9.87 9.44 3.23
CA HIS A 72 9.39 9.65 1.86
C HIS A 72 10.31 8.94 0.86
N LEU A 73 10.20 7.61 0.78
CA LEU A 73 10.88 6.81 -0.25
C LEU A 73 10.32 7.10 -1.65
N ARG A 74 11.16 7.01 -2.67
CA ARG A 74 10.72 6.98 -4.07
C ARG A 74 10.17 5.59 -4.40
N ASP A 75 9.35 5.50 -5.45
CA ASP A 75 8.72 4.25 -5.89
C ASP A 75 9.72 3.10 -6.05
N GLU A 76 10.84 3.37 -6.75
CA GLU A 76 11.89 2.38 -7.03
C GLU A 76 12.55 1.85 -5.76
N ASP A 77 12.66 2.71 -4.74
CA ASP A 77 13.26 2.36 -3.44
C ASP A 77 12.26 1.60 -2.57
N PHE A 78 10.96 1.92 -2.67
CA PHE A 78 9.90 1.21 -1.97
C PHE A 78 9.68 -0.20 -2.55
N PHE A 79 9.58 -0.36 -3.89
CA PHE A 79 9.25 -1.64 -4.54
C PHE A 79 10.46 -2.49 -4.96
N LYS A 80 11.61 -2.31 -4.30
CA LYS A 80 12.86 -3.00 -4.65
C LYS A 80 12.85 -4.50 -4.32
#